data_AF-A0A8H5BL73-F1
#
_entry.id   AF-A0A8H5BL73-F1
#
_cell.length_a   1.000
_cell.length_b   1.000
_cell.length_c   1.000
_cell.angle_alpha   90.00
_cell.angle_beta   90.00
_cell.angle_gamma   90.00
#
_symmetry.space_group_name_H-M   'P 1'
#
loop_
_entity.id
_entity.type
_entity.pdbx_description
1 polymer ?
#
loop_
_entity_poly.entity_id
_entity_poly.type
_entity_poly.pdbx_seq_one_letter_code
_entity_poly.pdbx_strand_id
1 'polypeptide(L)'
;MPALPLELVRQIVEDVVDDVNDPVYYRHLSVVSLTSRLLRHEAQRILFRDSGDLLTTSAALKKTTMFLDIIISSPERLALYVKFFDIVFDEWLCPESDETTALVQKLAKALGAMRNVKSLEIVSRTIGLRSLPTILPDTYFKLTSFRWSSHSNDMSESTDVKVDFLRRQDKIEHMKILGFIDVNALKSMSADILPYLRSLCLTYSVTETLLPGRENITSLRWVAPFVDPTPPPHPNLDAEFPSDPETISRELSRIKYLSYGATNSTAPAPSIQRIAPFLTGLVCLETCRGDVKELEALSQLPRLEVLVLPKEAGGLMPTMHEMIKVATSCKKLEQIDFEDDNGRIHSFEYCHSSKTPQINTLEESEWYLWINDHDEFDDD
;
A
#
# COMPACT_ATOMS: atom_id res chain seq x y z
N MET A 1 -25.06 -10.83 -41.13
CA MET A 1 -24.35 -12.02 -40.60
C MET A 1 -25.08 -12.46 -39.34
N PRO A 2 -25.41 -13.74 -39.17
CA PRO A 2 -25.94 -14.23 -37.89
C PRO A 2 -24.87 -14.05 -36.81
N ALA A 3 -25.25 -13.50 -35.67
CA ALA A 3 -24.35 -13.34 -34.52
C ALA A 3 -24.09 -14.73 -33.91
N LEU A 4 -22.81 -15.06 -33.67
CA LEU A 4 -22.48 -16.25 -32.86
C LEU A 4 -23.07 -16.06 -31.45
N PRO A 5 -23.59 -17.13 -30.82
CA PRO A 5 -23.96 -17.09 -29.40
C PRO A 5 -22.78 -16.65 -28.54
N LEU A 6 -23.04 -15.83 -27.52
CA LEU A 6 -22.00 -15.24 -26.66
C LEU A 6 -21.17 -16.32 -25.97
N GLU A 7 -21.80 -17.44 -25.60
CA GLU A 7 -21.19 -18.60 -24.96
C GLU A 7 -20.15 -19.25 -25.87
N LEU A 8 -20.45 -19.37 -27.16
CA LEU A 8 -19.52 -19.88 -28.17
C LEU A 8 -18.36 -18.91 -28.42
N VAL A 9 -18.63 -17.60 -28.39
CA VAL A 9 -17.59 -16.56 -28.51
C VAL A 9 -16.65 -16.59 -27.31
N ARG A 10 -17.17 -16.76 -26.09
CA ARG A 10 -16.38 -16.90 -24.86
C ARG A 10 -15.49 -18.12 -24.93
N GLN A 11 -16.07 -19.28 -25.25
CA GLN A 11 -15.35 -20.53 -25.36
C GLN A 11 -14.23 -20.44 -26.42
N ILE A 12 -14.47 -19.83 -27.58
CA ILE A 12 -13.41 -19.63 -28.60
C ILE A 12 -12.25 -18.77 -28.08
N VAL A 13 -12.52 -17.73 -27.30
CA VAL A 13 -11.46 -16.86 -26.76
C VAL A 13 -10.74 -17.53 -25.58
N GLU A 14 -11.45 -18.30 -24.77
CA GLU A 14 -10.91 -19.09 -23.67
C GLU A 14 -10.11 -20.32 -24.17
N ASP A 15 -10.47 -20.91 -25.32
CA ASP A 15 -9.73 -22.01 -25.96
C ASP A 15 -8.47 -21.52 -26.71
N VAL A 16 -8.39 -20.24 -27.08
CA VAL A 16 -7.14 -19.60 -27.55
C VAL A 16 -6.12 -19.45 -26.40
N VAL A 17 -6.55 -19.78 -25.18
CA VAL A 17 -5.95 -19.46 -23.89
C VAL A 17 -5.69 -20.76 -23.11
N ASP A 18 -4.81 -21.63 -23.62
CA ASP A 18 -4.49 -22.89 -22.92
C ASP A 18 -3.51 -22.70 -21.73
N ASP A 19 -2.80 -21.57 -21.62
CA ASP A 19 -1.88 -21.30 -20.50
C ASP A 19 -1.75 -19.78 -20.19
N VAL A 20 -2.23 -19.36 -19.02
CA VAL A 20 -2.18 -17.96 -18.53
C VAL A 20 -0.75 -17.51 -18.23
N ASN A 21 0.18 -18.46 -18.01
CA ASN A 21 1.58 -18.18 -17.73
C ASN A 21 2.45 -18.07 -19.00
N ASP A 22 1.94 -18.41 -20.18
CA ASP A 22 2.70 -18.31 -21.43
C ASP A 22 2.78 -16.84 -21.89
N PRO A 23 3.96 -16.21 -22.05
CA PRO A 23 4.08 -14.86 -22.61
C PRO A 23 3.44 -14.66 -23.99
N VAL A 24 3.15 -15.75 -24.72
CA VAL A 24 2.42 -15.79 -25.99
C VAL A 24 0.91 -15.56 -25.79
N TYR A 25 0.35 -15.82 -24.60
CA TYR A 25 -1.03 -15.54 -24.16
C TYR A 25 -1.45 -14.10 -24.43
N TYR A 26 -0.73 -13.14 -23.82
CA TYR A 26 -1.03 -11.71 -23.96
C TYR A 26 -0.92 -11.25 -25.39
N ARG A 27 0.00 -11.83 -26.16
CA ARG A 27 0.20 -11.49 -27.57
C ARG A 27 -0.97 -11.95 -28.43
N HIS A 28 -1.45 -13.19 -28.26
CA HIS A 28 -2.59 -13.69 -29.02
C HIS A 28 -3.88 -12.95 -28.67
N LEU A 29 -4.17 -12.77 -27.39
CA LEU A 29 -5.34 -12.00 -26.96
C LEU A 29 -5.25 -10.54 -27.42
N SER A 30 -4.07 -9.92 -27.36
CA SER A 30 -3.85 -8.57 -27.92
C SER A 30 -4.13 -8.53 -29.42
N VAL A 31 -3.61 -9.49 -30.19
CA VAL A 31 -3.88 -9.59 -31.63
C VAL A 31 -5.37 -9.80 -31.89
N VAL A 32 -6.05 -10.69 -31.16
CA VAL A 32 -7.50 -10.92 -31.31
C VAL A 32 -8.29 -9.66 -30.98
N SER A 33 -7.94 -8.94 -29.92
CA SER A 33 -8.58 -7.67 -29.53
C SER A 33 -8.45 -6.59 -30.62
N LEU A 34 -7.28 -6.51 -31.25
CA LEU A 34 -6.99 -5.52 -32.29
C LEU A 34 -7.62 -5.91 -33.64
N THR A 35 -7.57 -7.19 -34.02
CA THR A 35 -7.86 -7.65 -35.38
C THR A 35 -9.27 -8.20 -35.58
N SER A 36 -9.92 -8.77 -34.55
CA SER A 36 -11.23 -9.40 -34.69
C SER A 36 -12.36 -8.51 -34.17
N ARG A 37 -13.22 -7.99 -35.05
CA ARG A 37 -14.41 -7.22 -34.62
C ARG A 37 -15.40 -8.04 -33.78
N LEU A 38 -15.45 -9.36 -34.01
CA LEU A 38 -16.41 -10.28 -33.38
C LEU A 38 -15.94 -10.72 -31.99
N LEU A 39 -14.65 -11.04 -31.85
CA LEU A 39 -14.09 -11.59 -30.61
C LEU A 39 -13.48 -10.51 -29.70
N ARG A 40 -13.31 -9.27 -30.21
CA ARG A 40 -12.62 -8.19 -29.50
C ARG A 40 -13.15 -7.97 -28.08
N HIS A 41 -14.45 -7.99 -27.89
CA HIS A 41 -15.05 -7.70 -26.58
C HIS A 41 -14.61 -8.70 -25.51
N GLU A 42 -14.73 -10.00 -25.80
CA GLU A 42 -14.35 -11.05 -24.87
C GLU A 42 -12.83 -11.15 -24.70
N ALA A 43 -12.07 -10.93 -25.78
CA ALA A 43 -10.60 -10.84 -25.68
C ALA A 43 -10.16 -9.69 -24.78
N GLN A 44 -10.80 -8.52 -24.87
CA GLN A 44 -10.57 -7.41 -23.95
C GLN A 44 -10.99 -7.79 -22.53
N ARG A 45 -12.19 -8.35 -22.32
CA ARG A 45 -12.64 -8.78 -20.99
C ARG A 45 -11.59 -9.66 -20.29
N ILE A 46 -11.04 -10.66 -20.99
CA ILE A 46 -10.03 -11.57 -20.43
C ILE A 46 -8.69 -10.87 -20.21
N LEU A 47 -8.20 -10.08 -21.20
CA LEU A 47 -6.97 -9.29 -21.06
C LEU A 47 -6.96 -8.35 -19.86
N PHE A 48 -8.12 -7.81 -19.48
CA PHE A 48 -8.25 -6.78 -18.44
C PHE A 48 -8.87 -7.31 -17.14
N ARG A 49 -9.26 -8.59 -17.07
CA ARG A 49 -9.76 -9.23 -15.84
C ARG A 49 -8.61 -9.50 -14.87
N ASP A 50 -7.49 -9.97 -15.39
CA ASP A 50 -6.32 -10.40 -14.59
C ASP A 50 -5.15 -9.40 -14.66
N SER A 51 -5.36 -8.21 -15.22
CA SER A 51 -4.29 -7.22 -15.44
C SER A 51 -3.83 -6.46 -14.18
N GLY A 52 -4.25 -6.89 -13.00
CA GLY A 52 -3.81 -6.29 -11.71
C GLY A 52 -2.29 -6.31 -11.57
N ASP A 53 -1.63 -7.38 -12.02
CA ASP A 53 -0.20 -7.61 -11.78
C ASP A 53 0.74 -7.12 -12.89
N LEU A 54 0.26 -6.49 -13.97
CA LEU A 54 0.97 -6.61 -15.26
C LEU A 54 2.04 -5.56 -15.63
N LEU A 55 2.53 -4.73 -14.72
CA LEU A 55 3.55 -3.72 -15.05
C LEU A 55 4.74 -3.69 -14.09
N THR A 56 5.52 -4.77 -14.06
CA THR A 56 6.93 -4.72 -13.63
C THR A 56 7.81 -4.40 -14.84
N THR A 57 8.45 -3.23 -14.87
CA THR A 57 9.14 -2.70 -16.07
C THR A 57 10.39 -3.47 -16.51
N SER A 58 10.96 -4.36 -15.69
CA SER A 58 12.27 -4.98 -15.98
C SER A 58 12.27 -6.02 -17.11
N ALA A 59 11.13 -6.65 -17.44
CA ALA A 59 11.07 -7.71 -18.47
C ALA A 59 10.06 -7.47 -19.61
N ALA A 60 9.31 -6.36 -19.55
CA ALA A 60 8.05 -6.26 -20.30
C ALA A 60 7.81 -4.94 -21.04
N LEU A 61 8.78 -4.03 -21.19
CA LEU A 61 8.56 -2.72 -21.84
C LEU A 61 7.79 -2.81 -23.17
N LYS A 62 8.08 -3.83 -24.00
CA LYS A 62 7.34 -4.08 -25.25
C LYS A 62 5.89 -4.53 -25.02
N LYS A 63 5.63 -5.41 -24.04
CA LYS A 63 4.28 -5.84 -23.64
C LYS A 63 3.51 -4.67 -23.02
N THR A 64 4.13 -3.93 -22.11
CA THR A 64 3.62 -2.68 -21.52
C THR A 64 3.23 -1.68 -22.60
N THR A 65 4.11 -1.44 -23.57
CA THR A 65 3.84 -0.49 -24.65
C THR A 65 2.65 -0.90 -25.50
N MET A 66 2.52 -2.19 -25.85
CA MET A 66 1.37 -2.73 -26.58
C MET A 66 0.07 -2.64 -25.77
N PHE A 67 0.12 -2.96 -24.48
CA PHE A 67 -1.01 -2.88 -23.58
C PHE A 67 -1.52 -1.44 -23.45
N LEU A 68 -0.61 -0.49 -23.25
CA LEU A 68 -0.95 0.94 -23.20
C LEU A 68 -1.50 1.46 -24.53
N ASP A 69 -1.00 0.98 -25.68
CA ASP A 69 -1.56 1.33 -27.00
C ASP A 69 -3.00 0.84 -27.16
N ILE A 70 -3.32 -0.37 -26.65
CA ILE A 70 -4.69 -0.88 -26.63
C ILE A 70 -5.58 0.00 -25.75
N ILE A 71 -5.09 0.41 -24.58
CA ILE A 71 -5.79 1.34 -23.67
C ILE A 71 -6.14 2.65 -24.38
N ILE A 72 -5.13 3.29 -24.97
CA ILE A 72 -5.29 4.58 -25.64
C ILE A 72 -6.23 4.46 -26.85
N SER A 73 -6.20 3.34 -27.57
CA SER A 73 -7.00 3.14 -28.78
C SER A 73 -8.46 2.74 -28.50
N SER A 74 -8.84 2.39 -27.27
CA SER A 74 -10.19 1.91 -26.94
C SER A 74 -10.70 2.38 -25.56
N PRO A 75 -10.65 3.69 -25.24
CA PRO A 75 -10.84 4.20 -23.89
C PRO A 75 -12.23 3.89 -23.28
N GLU A 76 -13.30 4.04 -24.06
CA GLU A 76 -14.69 3.89 -23.57
C GLU A 76 -15.04 2.46 -23.15
N ARG A 77 -14.44 1.46 -23.81
CA ARG A 77 -14.72 0.04 -23.53
C ARG A 77 -13.85 -0.48 -22.39
N LEU A 78 -12.65 0.05 -22.25
CA LEU A 78 -11.65 -0.39 -21.28
C LEU A 78 -11.87 0.20 -19.91
N ALA A 79 -12.48 1.38 -19.85
CA ALA A 79 -13.01 1.91 -18.60
C ALA A 79 -13.95 0.91 -17.90
N LEU A 80 -14.60 -0.04 -18.59
CA LEU A 80 -15.49 -1.00 -17.92
C LEU A 80 -14.72 -2.08 -17.15
N TYR A 81 -13.56 -2.51 -17.66
CA TYR A 81 -12.88 -3.73 -17.22
C TYR A 81 -11.72 -3.49 -16.25
N VAL A 82 -10.95 -2.41 -16.42
CA VAL A 82 -9.80 -2.15 -15.55
C VAL A 82 -10.28 -1.57 -14.22
N LYS A 83 -10.18 -2.37 -13.14
CA LYS A 83 -10.52 -1.96 -11.76
C LYS A 83 -9.27 -1.72 -10.90
N PHE A 84 -8.20 -2.43 -11.18
CA PHE A 84 -6.93 -2.39 -10.48
C PHE A 84 -5.84 -2.09 -11.51
N PHE A 85 -4.89 -1.25 -11.16
CA PHE A 85 -3.81 -0.89 -12.06
C PHE A 85 -2.56 -0.51 -11.28
N ASP A 86 -1.53 -1.34 -11.43
CA ASP A 86 -0.26 -1.18 -10.73
C ASP A 86 0.82 -0.81 -11.73
N ILE A 87 1.68 0.13 -11.36
CA ILE A 87 2.82 0.58 -12.16
C ILE A 87 4.07 0.47 -11.29
N VAL A 88 4.94 -0.50 -11.59
CA VAL A 88 6.16 -0.75 -10.82
C VAL A 88 7.39 -0.52 -11.70
N PHE A 89 8.15 0.53 -11.38
CA PHE A 89 9.44 0.82 -11.98
C PHE A 89 10.56 0.13 -11.18
N ASP A 90 11.03 -1.01 -11.68
CA ASP A 90 12.09 -1.83 -11.05
C ASP A 90 13.50 -1.50 -11.53
N GLU A 91 13.63 -0.80 -12.66
CA GLU A 91 14.92 -0.50 -13.29
C GLU A 91 15.10 1.01 -13.49
N TRP A 92 16.37 1.43 -13.45
CA TRP A 92 16.73 2.84 -13.59
C TRP A 92 16.41 3.32 -15.00
N LEU A 93 15.32 4.07 -15.14
CA LEU A 93 14.98 4.75 -16.37
C LEU A 93 15.72 6.08 -16.42
N CYS A 94 16.56 6.28 -17.44
CA CYS A 94 17.19 7.58 -17.65
C CYS A 94 16.10 8.65 -17.85
N PRO A 95 15.94 9.62 -16.94
CA PRO A 95 14.78 10.52 -16.92
C PRO A 95 14.71 11.45 -18.13
N GLU A 96 15.85 11.69 -18.78
CA GLU A 96 15.98 12.56 -19.96
C GLU A 96 16.05 11.79 -21.29
N SER A 97 15.91 10.46 -21.27
CA SER A 97 15.85 9.71 -22.52
C SER A 97 14.52 9.92 -23.24
N ASP A 98 14.55 9.94 -24.57
CA ASP A 98 13.36 10.00 -25.42
C ASP A 98 12.41 8.83 -25.14
N GLU A 99 12.96 7.65 -24.81
CA GLU A 99 12.20 6.45 -24.49
C GLU A 99 11.42 6.59 -23.18
N THR A 100 12.05 7.07 -22.10
CA THR A 100 11.37 7.34 -20.82
C THR A 100 10.30 8.41 -21.00
N THR A 101 10.60 9.48 -21.74
CA THR A 101 9.64 10.56 -22.01
C THR A 101 8.41 10.04 -22.77
N ALA A 102 8.63 9.21 -23.81
CA ALA A 102 7.55 8.60 -24.58
C ALA A 102 6.71 7.65 -23.73
N LEU A 103 7.34 6.84 -22.85
CA LEU A 103 6.66 5.95 -21.93
C LEU A 103 5.78 6.73 -20.94
N VAL A 104 6.33 7.77 -20.29
CA VAL A 104 5.61 8.63 -19.34
C VAL A 104 4.40 9.28 -19.99
N GLN A 105 4.56 9.84 -21.20
CA GLN A 105 3.43 10.42 -21.94
C GLN A 105 2.36 9.38 -22.31
N LYS A 106 2.78 8.17 -22.66
CA LYS A 106 1.88 7.05 -22.99
C LYS A 106 1.13 6.58 -21.75
N LEU A 107 1.79 6.46 -20.60
CA LEU A 107 1.15 6.15 -19.31
C LEU A 107 0.12 7.20 -18.91
N ALA A 108 0.46 8.49 -19.03
CA ALA A 108 -0.48 9.58 -18.73
C ALA A 108 -1.75 9.50 -19.58
N LYS A 109 -1.60 9.26 -20.90
CA LYS A 109 -2.74 9.07 -21.80
C LYS A 109 -3.57 7.84 -21.46
N ALA A 110 -2.92 6.73 -21.14
CA ALA A 110 -3.59 5.49 -20.76
C ALA A 110 -4.37 5.64 -19.45
N LEU A 111 -3.77 6.20 -18.40
CA LEU A 111 -4.45 6.49 -17.14
C LEU A 111 -5.65 7.42 -17.35
N GLY A 112 -5.53 8.43 -18.21
CA GLY A 112 -6.64 9.33 -18.55
C GLY A 112 -7.85 8.61 -19.18
N ALA A 113 -7.65 7.44 -19.79
CA ALA A 113 -8.70 6.59 -20.35
C ALA A 113 -9.35 5.67 -19.30
N MET A 114 -8.66 5.35 -18.21
CA MET A 114 -9.07 4.32 -17.24
C MET A 114 -9.89 4.91 -16.06
N ARG A 115 -10.97 5.64 -16.36
CA ARG A 115 -11.72 6.43 -15.37
C ARG A 115 -12.47 5.64 -14.28
N ASN A 116 -12.71 4.33 -14.46
CA ASN A 116 -13.36 3.51 -13.44
C ASN A 116 -12.40 2.65 -12.62
N VAL A 117 -11.09 2.93 -12.68
CA VAL A 117 -10.12 2.33 -11.76
C VAL A 117 -10.52 2.66 -10.33
N LYS A 118 -10.51 1.62 -9.48
CA LYS A 118 -10.80 1.66 -8.05
C LYS A 118 -9.51 1.63 -7.23
N SER A 119 -8.49 0.90 -7.67
CA SER A 119 -7.17 0.86 -7.03
C SER A 119 -6.09 1.26 -8.02
N LEU A 120 -5.25 2.22 -7.65
CA LEU A 120 -4.10 2.66 -8.43
C LEU A 120 -2.83 2.60 -7.59
N GLU A 121 -1.87 1.80 -8.01
CA GLU A 121 -0.54 1.73 -7.40
C GLU A 121 0.52 2.28 -8.36
N ILE A 122 1.37 3.16 -7.86
CA ILE A 122 2.56 3.65 -8.57
C ILE A 122 3.75 3.52 -7.62
N VAL A 123 4.68 2.64 -7.99
CA VAL A 123 5.90 2.35 -7.22
C VAL A 123 7.11 2.58 -8.09
N SER A 124 8.02 3.42 -7.62
CA SER A 124 9.36 3.57 -8.21
C SER A 124 10.38 2.99 -7.26
N ARG A 125 10.94 1.83 -7.59
CA ARG A 125 12.02 1.17 -6.81
C ARG A 125 13.40 1.71 -7.17
N THR A 126 13.50 2.45 -8.26
CA THR A 126 14.73 3.11 -8.69
C THR A 126 14.64 4.62 -8.54
N ILE A 127 15.78 5.21 -8.21
CA ILE A 127 16.01 6.64 -8.02
C ILE A 127 15.80 7.35 -9.36
N GLY A 128 15.13 8.51 -9.39
CA GLY A 128 15.19 9.40 -10.55
C GLY A 128 14.05 9.29 -11.56
N LEU A 129 12.81 9.51 -11.12
CA LEU A 129 11.73 9.92 -12.02
C LEU A 129 11.12 11.23 -11.54
N ARG A 130 11.82 12.35 -11.74
CA ARG A 130 11.24 13.71 -11.60
C ARG A 130 9.95 13.88 -12.41
N SER A 131 9.78 13.06 -13.44
CA SER A 131 8.60 12.99 -14.31
C SER A 131 7.50 12.07 -13.81
N LEU A 132 7.68 11.29 -12.73
CA LEU A 132 6.65 10.41 -12.17
C LEU A 132 5.32 11.14 -11.90
N PRO A 133 5.33 12.37 -11.33
CA PRO A 133 4.08 13.10 -11.12
C PRO A 133 3.35 13.41 -12.43
N THR A 134 4.08 13.57 -13.54
CA THR A 134 3.49 13.88 -14.86
C THR A 134 2.68 12.72 -15.44
N ILE A 135 2.87 11.49 -14.93
CA ILE A 135 2.06 10.32 -15.28
C ILE A 135 0.63 10.48 -14.79
N LEU A 136 0.42 11.13 -13.63
CA LEU A 136 -0.93 11.35 -13.08
C LEU A 136 -1.68 12.38 -13.94
N PRO A 137 -2.78 11.98 -14.60
CA PRO A 137 -3.56 12.88 -15.45
C PRO A 137 -4.50 13.75 -14.60
N ASP A 138 -4.88 14.89 -15.15
CA ASP A 138 -5.88 15.78 -14.54
C ASP A 138 -7.32 15.27 -14.79
N THR A 139 -7.63 14.05 -14.35
CA THR A 139 -8.95 13.44 -14.50
C THR A 139 -9.52 12.91 -13.19
N TYR A 140 -10.83 12.67 -13.21
CA TYR A 140 -11.57 12.09 -12.10
C TYR A 140 -11.60 10.57 -12.25
N PHE A 141 -11.20 9.86 -11.20
CA PHE A 141 -11.31 8.41 -11.09
C PHE A 141 -12.33 8.03 -10.01
N LYS A 142 -12.71 6.76 -9.96
CA LYS A 142 -13.49 6.17 -8.87
C LYS A 142 -12.60 5.47 -7.85
N LEU A 143 -11.44 6.06 -7.56
CA LEU A 143 -10.43 5.46 -6.68
C LEU A 143 -10.97 5.35 -5.26
N THR A 144 -10.93 4.14 -4.72
CA THR A 144 -11.14 3.80 -3.31
C THR A 144 -9.80 3.54 -2.62
N SER A 145 -8.78 3.09 -3.37
CA SER A 145 -7.42 2.87 -2.89
C SER A 145 -6.39 3.57 -3.77
N PHE A 146 -5.40 4.21 -3.15
CA PHE A 146 -4.30 4.86 -3.85
C PHE A 146 -2.97 4.58 -3.17
N ARG A 147 -1.98 4.13 -3.93
CA ARG A 147 -0.62 3.90 -3.46
C ARG A 147 0.39 4.63 -4.32
N TRP A 148 1.27 5.35 -3.64
CA TRP A 148 2.43 6.02 -4.21
C TRP A 148 3.66 5.69 -3.37
N SER A 149 4.66 5.07 -3.98
CA SER A 149 5.91 4.74 -3.32
C SER A 149 7.07 5.17 -4.19
N SER A 150 8.03 5.88 -3.61
CA SER A 150 9.24 6.29 -4.30
C SER A 150 10.47 6.01 -3.46
N HIS A 151 11.42 5.29 -4.04
CA HIS A 151 12.73 5.04 -3.46
C HIS A 151 13.73 5.95 -4.19
N SER A 152 14.04 7.11 -3.60
CA SER A 152 15.09 8.03 -4.10
C SER A 152 16.18 8.15 -3.06
N ASN A 153 17.46 8.02 -3.45
CA ASN A 153 18.58 8.34 -2.55
C ASN A 153 18.98 9.82 -2.66
N ASP A 154 18.45 10.53 -3.64
CA ASP A 154 18.69 11.95 -3.81
C ASP A 154 17.58 12.76 -3.14
N MET A 155 17.90 13.29 -1.96
CA MET A 155 17.06 14.18 -1.17
C MET A 155 16.73 15.50 -1.89
N SER A 156 17.46 15.83 -2.97
CA SER A 156 17.18 17.01 -3.79
C SER A 156 16.09 16.79 -4.83
N GLU A 157 15.67 15.54 -5.04
CA GLU A 157 14.64 15.16 -6.00
C GLU A 157 13.36 14.77 -5.28
N SER A 158 12.47 15.74 -5.06
CA SER A 158 11.13 15.45 -4.56
C SER A 158 10.31 14.75 -5.65
N THR A 159 9.86 13.52 -5.37
CA THR A 159 8.86 12.83 -6.19
C THR A 159 7.47 13.16 -5.67
N ASP A 160 7.07 14.41 -5.88
CA ASP A 160 5.86 14.93 -5.26
C ASP A 160 4.60 14.33 -5.88
N VAL A 161 3.78 13.70 -5.05
CA VAL A 161 2.40 13.39 -5.45
C VAL A 161 1.72 14.68 -5.84
N LYS A 162 1.09 14.71 -7.02
CA LYS A 162 0.29 15.86 -7.46
C LYS A 162 -0.88 16.06 -6.48
N VAL A 163 -0.81 17.10 -5.66
CA VAL A 163 -1.92 17.47 -4.75
C VAL A 163 -3.21 17.73 -5.50
N ASP A 164 -3.13 18.35 -6.68
CA ASP A 164 -4.30 18.61 -7.52
C ASP A 164 -4.95 17.33 -8.06
N PHE A 165 -4.17 16.25 -8.22
CA PHE A 165 -4.73 14.94 -8.52
C PHE A 165 -5.53 14.42 -7.32
N LEU A 166 -4.94 14.41 -6.12
CA LEU A 166 -5.61 13.95 -4.89
C LEU A 166 -6.88 14.73 -4.59
N ARG A 167 -6.86 16.06 -4.80
CA ARG A 167 -8.04 16.94 -4.64
C ARG A 167 -9.26 16.51 -5.47
N ARG A 168 -9.03 15.85 -6.61
CA ARG A 168 -10.09 15.40 -7.50
C ARG A 168 -10.63 14.01 -7.12
N GLN A 169 -9.93 13.25 -6.29
CA GLN A 169 -10.30 11.88 -5.96
C GLN A 169 -11.11 11.84 -4.67
N ASP A 170 -12.38 12.23 -4.72
CA ASP A 170 -13.22 12.36 -3.52
C ASP A 170 -13.53 11.03 -2.80
N LYS A 171 -13.42 9.88 -3.49
CA LYS A 171 -13.80 8.55 -2.98
C LYS A 171 -12.68 7.73 -2.34
N ILE A 172 -11.46 8.27 -2.22
CA ILE A 172 -10.36 7.50 -1.65
C ILE A 172 -10.66 7.22 -0.17
N GLU A 173 -10.69 5.94 0.18
CA GLU A 173 -10.84 5.44 1.54
C GLU A 173 -9.50 5.01 2.15
N HIS A 174 -8.56 4.60 1.29
CA HIS A 174 -7.27 4.07 1.71
C HIS A 174 -6.13 4.66 0.91
N MET A 175 -5.11 5.15 1.61
CA MET A 175 -4.02 5.86 0.97
C MET A 175 -2.67 5.45 1.56
N LYS A 176 -1.75 5.04 0.70
CA LYS A 176 -0.38 4.71 1.04
C LYS A 176 0.56 5.66 0.31
N ILE A 177 1.30 6.49 1.04
CA ILE A 177 2.29 7.39 0.46
C ILE A 177 3.63 7.21 1.16
N LEU A 178 4.57 6.57 0.48
CA LEU A 178 5.90 6.25 0.98
C LEU A 178 6.99 6.89 0.12
N GLY A 179 8.13 7.21 0.74
CA GLY A 179 9.28 7.82 0.08
C GLY A 179 9.58 9.24 0.55
N PHE A 180 10.46 9.92 -0.19
CA PHE A 180 10.78 11.33 0.02
C PHE A 180 9.73 12.22 -0.66
N ILE A 181 8.98 12.95 0.17
CA ILE A 181 7.87 13.80 -0.26
C ILE A 181 8.11 15.20 0.29
N ASP A 182 7.94 16.23 -0.55
CA ASP A 182 7.91 17.60 -0.04
C ASP A 182 6.64 17.80 0.79
N VAL A 183 6.83 17.81 2.10
CA VAL A 183 5.78 18.07 3.08
C VAL A 183 5.11 19.42 2.85
N ASN A 184 5.82 20.41 2.28
CA ASN A 184 5.24 21.72 1.98
C ASN A 184 4.18 21.66 0.87
N ALA A 185 4.34 20.77 -0.12
CA ALA A 185 3.31 20.54 -1.12
C ALA A 185 2.00 20.05 -0.44
N LEU A 186 2.14 19.13 0.52
CA LEU A 186 1.02 18.52 1.25
C LEU A 186 0.34 19.48 2.23
N LYS A 187 1.01 20.52 2.75
CA LYS A 187 0.38 21.52 3.64
C LYS A 187 -0.83 22.21 3.03
N SER A 188 -0.94 22.21 1.71
CA SER A 188 -2.09 22.75 0.99
C SER A 188 -3.31 21.81 0.94
N MET A 189 -3.20 20.60 1.49
CA MET A 189 -4.31 19.65 1.65
C MET A 189 -5.06 19.91 2.96
N SER A 190 -6.21 20.57 2.89
CA SER A 190 -7.15 20.64 4.01
C SER A 190 -7.74 19.27 4.35
N ALA A 191 -8.27 19.13 5.57
CA ALA A 191 -8.96 17.92 6.02
C ALA A 191 -10.19 17.55 5.18
N ASP A 192 -10.82 18.54 4.53
CA ASP A 192 -12.00 18.34 3.66
C ASP A 192 -11.65 17.64 2.34
N ILE A 193 -10.38 17.62 1.95
CA ILE A 193 -9.90 16.89 0.77
C ILE A 193 -9.75 15.42 1.17
N LEU A 194 -10.33 14.49 0.40
CA LEU A 194 -10.45 13.05 0.75
C LEU A 194 -11.32 12.81 2.00
N PRO A 195 -12.62 13.18 1.98
CA PRO A 195 -13.47 13.12 3.16
C PRO A 195 -13.76 11.69 3.65
N TYR A 196 -13.66 10.68 2.77
CA TYR A 196 -13.92 9.28 3.11
C TYR A 196 -12.67 8.51 3.55
N LEU A 197 -11.52 9.18 3.71
CA LEU A 197 -10.27 8.54 4.08
C LEU A 197 -10.35 7.92 5.49
N ARG A 198 -10.13 6.61 5.57
CA ARG A 198 -10.22 5.79 6.80
C ARG A 198 -8.90 5.13 7.17
N SER A 199 -8.05 4.86 6.19
CA SER A 199 -6.76 4.20 6.38
C SER A 199 -5.62 4.99 5.74
N LEU A 200 -4.53 5.14 6.49
CA LEU A 200 -3.31 5.80 6.06
C LEU A 200 -2.10 4.89 6.25
N CYS A 201 -1.22 4.84 5.26
CA CYS A 201 0.13 4.31 5.39
C CYS A 201 1.14 5.36 4.94
N LEU A 202 1.84 5.98 5.89
CA LEU A 202 2.63 7.18 5.65
C LEU A 202 3.94 7.14 6.44
N THR A 203 4.94 7.88 5.96
CA THR A 203 6.16 8.14 6.73
C THR A 203 5.90 9.06 7.92
N TYR A 204 6.83 9.09 8.89
CA TYR A 204 6.69 9.90 10.11
C TYR A 204 6.37 11.37 9.83
N SER A 205 7.17 12.06 9.02
CA SER A 205 7.02 13.49 8.70
C SER A 205 5.75 13.82 7.92
N VAL A 206 5.30 12.92 7.06
CA VAL A 206 4.12 13.12 6.22
C VAL A 206 2.83 12.99 7.05
N THR A 207 2.84 12.10 8.05
CA THR A 207 1.70 11.89 8.94
C THR A 207 1.35 13.17 9.70
N GLU A 208 2.33 13.90 10.21
CA GLU A 208 2.07 15.16 10.94
C GLU A 208 1.41 16.24 10.09
N THR A 209 1.59 16.18 8.77
CA THR A 209 0.99 17.17 7.86
C THR A 209 -0.37 16.73 7.36
N LEU A 210 -0.57 15.43 7.10
CA LEU A 210 -1.83 14.94 6.55
C LEU A 210 -2.86 14.53 7.58
N LEU A 211 -2.46 14.04 8.76
CA LEU A 211 -3.39 13.54 9.78
C LEU A 211 -4.26 14.64 10.44
N PRO A 212 -3.74 15.84 10.78
CA PRO A 212 -4.51 16.83 11.53
C PRO A 212 -5.88 17.17 10.94
N GLY A 213 -6.90 17.22 11.79
CA GLY A 213 -8.27 17.58 11.41
C GLY A 213 -9.06 16.47 10.71
N ARG A 214 -8.46 15.30 10.45
CA ARG A 214 -9.13 14.19 9.75
C ARG A 214 -9.78 13.24 10.74
N GLU A 215 -11.10 13.35 10.83
CA GLU A 215 -11.87 12.70 11.88
C GLU A 215 -12.18 11.22 11.64
N ASN A 216 -12.15 10.78 10.38
CA ASN A 216 -12.61 9.47 9.93
C ASN A 216 -11.52 8.39 9.90
N ILE A 217 -10.27 8.76 10.16
CA ILE A 217 -9.14 7.82 10.10
C ILE A 217 -9.16 6.95 11.35
N THR A 218 -9.21 5.63 11.14
CA THR A 218 -9.19 4.62 12.19
C THR A 218 -8.03 3.65 12.07
N SER A 219 -7.36 3.61 10.91
CA SER A 219 -6.22 2.73 10.65
C SER A 219 -5.02 3.57 10.22
N LEU A 220 -3.90 3.40 10.91
CA LEU A 220 -2.65 4.09 10.63
C LEU A 220 -1.49 3.08 10.61
N ARG A 221 -0.78 3.03 9.49
CA ARG A 221 0.53 2.38 9.38
C ARG A 221 1.57 3.48 9.31
N TRP A 222 2.31 3.66 10.41
CA TRP A 222 3.23 4.76 10.62
C TRP A 222 4.66 4.25 10.49
N VAL A 223 5.27 4.49 9.33
CA VAL A 223 6.56 3.88 8.99
C VAL A 223 7.71 4.88 9.08
N ALA A 224 8.88 4.35 9.41
CA ALA A 224 10.12 5.11 9.30
C ALA A 224 10.42 5.48 7.83
N PRO A 225 11.04 6.64 7.58
CA PRO A 225 11.53 6.95 6.25
C PRO A 225 12.60 5.93 5.84
N PHE A 226 12.63 5.60 4.55
CA PHE A 226 13.68 4.76 4.01
C PHE A 226 15.00 5.54 3.99
N VAL A 227 16.00 5.09 4.75
CA VAL A 227 17.34 5.67 4.75
C VAL A 227 18.30 4.60 4.24
N ASP A 228 18.92 4.84 3.08
CA ASP A 228 19.96 3.94 2.56
C ASP A 228 21.16 3.95 3.54
N PRO A 229 21.71 2.79 3.94
CA PRO A 229 22.86 2.70 4.84
C PRO A 229 24.15 3.35 4.34
N THR A 230 24.20 3.89 3.12
CA THR A 230 25.39 4.51 2.52
C THR A 230 25.04 5.72 1.65
N PRO A 231 25.66 6.91 1.80
CA PRO A 231 26.91 7.27 2.47
C PRO A 231 26.66 8.05 3.81
N PRO A 232 27.67 8.62 4.51
CA PRO A 232 27.61 8.86 5.96
C PRO A 232 26.43 9.77 6.33
N PRO A 233 25.86 9.59 7.53
CA PRO A 233 24.79 10.45 8.01
C PRO A 233 25.31 11.88 7.93
N HIS A 234 24.65 12.70 7.09
CA HIS A 234 24.81 14.13 7.18
C HIS A 234 24.58 14.50 8.66
N PRO A 235 25.37 15.37 9.30
CA PRO A 235 25.23 15.71 10.73
C PRO A 235 23.88 16.36 11.11
N ASN A 236 22.93 16.45 10.18
CA ASN A 236 21.55 16.88 10.38
C ASN A 236 20.53 15.71 10.31
N LEU A 237 21.00 14.46 10.20
CA LEU A 237 20.22 13.22 10.28
C LEU A 237 20.31 12.60 11.68
N ASP A 238 20.51 13.42 12.72
CA ASP A 238 19.75 13.14 13.93
C ASP A 238 18.30 13.11 13.45
N ALA A 239 17.75 11.91 13.36
CA ALA A 239 16.37 11.67 12.99
C ALA A 239 15.54 12.51 13.96
N GLU A 240 15.21 13.74 13.55
CA GLU A 240 14.25 14.57 14.23
C GLU A 240 12.97 13.78 14.11
N PHE A 241 12.74 12.98 15.15
CA PHE A 241 11.43 12.56 15.50
C PHE A 241 10.58 13.81 15.37
N PRO A 242 9.55 13.79 14.53
CA PRO A 242 8.87 15.01 14.19
C PRO A 242 8.12 15.52 15.45
N SER A 243 7.54 16.71 15.32
CA SER A 243 7.13 17.58 16.40
C SER A 243 6.26 16.92 17.50
N ASP A 244 6.13 17.61 18.64
CA ASP A 244 5.42 17.13 19.84
C ASP A 244 4.15 16.31 19.49
N PRO A 245 4.06 15.01 19.85
CA PRO A 245 2.90 14.15 19.53
C PRO A 245 1.58 14.71 20.06
N GLU A 246 1.64 15.68 20.99
CA GLU A 246 0.49 16.50 21.38
C GLU A 246 -0.23 17.15 20.18
N THR A 247 0.48 17.50 19.11
CA THR A 247 -0.06 18.16 17.91
C THR A 247 -1.07 17.31 17.14
N ILE A 248 -0.93 15.99 17.18
CA ILE A 248 -1.82 15.01 16.53
C ILE A 248 -2.56 14.12 17.54
N SER A 249 -2.50 14.47 18.82
CA SER A 249 -3.05 13.66 19.93
C SER A 249 -4.55 13.36 19.78
N ARG A 250 -5.31 14.33 19.27
CA ARG A 250 -6.76 14.19 19.07
C ARG A 250 -7.06 13.11 18.02
N GLU A 251 -6.33 13.11 16.92
CA GLU A 251 -6.46 12.15 15.83
C GLU A 251 -5.97 10.77 16.28
N LEU A 252 -4.82 10.70 16.98
CA LEU A 252 -4.29 9.47 17.56
C LEU A 252 -5.30 8.78 18.50
N SER A 253 -6.11 9.53 19.24
CA SER A 253 -7.13 8.98 20.13
C SER A 253 -8.24 8.19 19.44
N ARG A 254 -8.38 8.34 18.12
CA ARG A 254 -9.41 7.68 17.30
C ARG A 254 -8.89 6.48 16.53
N ILE A 255 -7.57 6.34 16.44
CA ILE A 255 -6.93 5.20 15.79
C ILE A 255 -7.29 3.93 16.55
N LYS A 256 -7.84 2.96 15.82
CA LYS A 256 -8.18 1.62 16.29
C LYS A 256 -7.10 0.61 15.93
N TYR A 257 -6.46 0.80 14.77
CA TYR A 257 -5.42 -0.08 14.23
C TYR A 257 -4.16 0.74 13.99
N LEU A 258 -3.07 0.39 14.68
CA LEU A 258 -1.78 1.03 14.51
C LEU A 258 -0.74 -0.03 14.16
N SER A 259 -0.14 0.07 12.98
CA SER A 259 1.14 -0.59 12.68
C SER A 259 2.24 0.44 12.78
N TYR A 260 3.25 0.14 13.56
CA TYR A 260 4.20 1.12 14.02
C TYR A 260 5.58 0.48 14.25
N GLY A 261 6.61 1.00 13.60
CA GLY A 261 7.96 0.45 13.75
C GLY A 261 8.83 0.63 12.51
N ALA A 262 10.11 0.27 12.66
CA ALA A 262 11.08 0.32 11.57
C ALA A 262 11.07 -1.01 10.81
N THR A 263 10.26 -1.11 9.74
CA THR A 263 10.40 -2.22 8.80
C THR A 263 11.67 -2.00 7.97
N ASN A 264 12.73 -2.77 8.23
CA ASN A 264 13.97 -2.80 7.44
C ASN A 264 14.76 -1.47 7.33
N SER A 265 14.45 -0.45 8.13
CA SER A 265 15.17 0.83 8.14
C SER A 265 16.14 0.91 9.31
N THR A 266 17.32 1.49 9.10
CA THR A 266 18.27 1.86 10.18
C THR A 266 17.76 3.02 11.03
N ALA A 267 16.72 3.74 10.57
CA ALA A 267 16.15 4.87 11.29
C ALA A 267 15.38 4.41 12.54
N PRO A 268 15.61 5.03 13.70
CA PRO A 268 14.87 4.71 14.91
C PRO A 268 13.41 5.12 14.77
N ALA A 269 12.49 4.21 15.10
CA ALA A 269 11.11 4.57 15.40
C ALA A 269 11.07 5.39 16.72
N PRO A 270 10.04 6.23 16.98
CA PRO A 270 9.84 6.78 18.33
C PRO A 270 9.80 5.70 19.42
N SER A 271 9.65 6.10 20.68
CA SER A 271 9.19 5.13 21.66
C SER A 271 7.66 5.12 21.65
N ILE A 272 7.06 3.93 21.63
CA ILE A 272 5.62 3.76 21.87
C ILE A 272 5.18 4.45 23.18
N GLN A 273 6.07 4.56 24.18
CA GLN A 273 5.81 5.28 25.44
C GLN A 273 5.41 6.74 25.23
N ARG A 274 5.92 7.40 24.19
CA ARG A 274 5.60 8.81 23.91
C ARG A 274 4.21 9.01 23.33
N ILE A 275 3.67 8.01 22.65
CA ILE A 275 2.39 8.12 21.93
C ILE A 275 1.26 7.33 22.59
N ALA A 276 1.58 6.33 23.41
CA ALA A 276 0.62 5.51 24.15
C ALA A 276 -0.42 6.32 24.94
N PRO A 277 -0.09 7.45 25.63
CA PRO A 277 -1.09 8.26 26.32
C PRO A 277 -2.21 8.79 25.42
N PHE A 278 -1.93 8.96 24.13
CA PHE A 278 -2.88 9.52 23.16
C PHE A 278 -3.70 8.42 22.46
N LEU A 279 -3.23 7.17 22.44
CA LEU A 279 -3.83 6.03 21.74
C LEU A 279 -4.99 5.37 22.52
N THR A 280 -5.88 6.19 23.10
CA THR A 280 -6.96 5.72 23.99
C THR A 280 -8.04 4.87 23.29
N GLY A 281 -8.15 4.97 21.96
CA GLY A 281 -9.07 4.21 21.12
C GLY A 281 -8.49 2.91 20.55
N LEU A 282 -7.20 2.64 20.77
CA LEU A 282 -6.47 1.58 20.07
C LEU A 282 -6.94 0.19 20.48
N VAL A 283 -7.26 -0.65 19.49
CA VAL A 283 -7.72 -2.04 19.64
C VAL A 283 -6.63 -3.01 19.22
N CYS A 284 -5.92 -2.71 18.13
CA CYS A 284 -4.85 -3.53 17.59
C CYS A 284 -3.57 -2.71 17.44
N LEU A 285 -2.48 -3.24 17.98
CA LEU A 285 -1.13 -2.68 17.81
C LEU A 285 -0.24 -3.71 17.15
N GLU A 286 0.35 -3.37 16.01
CA GLU A 286 1.45 -4.10 15.40
C GLU A 286 2.74 -3.31 15.64
N THR A 287 3.72 -3.92 16.30
CA THR A 287 5.02 -3.28 16.57
C THR A 287 6.19 -4.19 16.25
N CYS A 288 7.10 -3.70 15.41
CA CYS A 288 8.31 -4.44 15.02
C CYS A 288 9.28 -4.59 16.20
N ARG A 289 9.23 -3.69 17.18
CA ARG A 289 10.15 -3.70 18.33
C ARG A 289 9.59 -4.50 19.50
N GLY A 290 10.24 -5.62 19.77
CA GLY A 290 10.02 -6.45 20.95
C GLY A 290 10.85 -6.03 22.19
N ASP A 291 11.38 -4.79 22.27
CA ASP A 291 12.07 -4.37 23.49
C ASP A 291 11.07 -4.41 24.66
N VAL A 292 11.41 -5.19 25.68
CA VAL A 292 10.64 -5.37 26.92
C VAL A 292 10.26 -4.01 27.53
N LYS A 293 11.09 -2.98 27.37
CA LYS A 293 10.78 -1.61 27.84
C LYS A 293 9.66 -0.94 27.06
N GLU A 294 9.53 -1.22 25.78
CA GLU A 294 8.41 -0.73 24.97
C GLU A 294 7.11 -1.43 25.34
N LEU A 295 7.19 -2.72 25.66
CA LEU A 295 6.05 -3.52 26.11
C LEU A 295 5.43 -3.02 27.45
N GLU A 296 6.22 -2.40 28.34
CA GLU A 296 5.69 -1.81 29.58
C GLU A 296 4.72 -0.65 29.32
N ALA A 297 4.88 0.06 28.19
CA ALA A 297 4.01 1.14 27.77
C ALA A 297 2.59 0.67 27.44
N LEU A 298 2.43 -0.61 27.08
CA LEU A 298 1.14 -1.18 26.65
C LEU A 298 0.09 -1.14 27.76
N SER A 299 0.53 -1.11 29.03
CA SER A 299 -0.35 -0.91 30.19
C SER A 299 -1.16 0.40 30.14
N GLN A 300 -0.71 1.38 29.34
CA GLN A 300 -1.38 2.66 29.12
C GLN A 300 -2.46 2.61 28.04
N LEU A 301 -2.61 1.48 27.33
CA LEU A 301 -3.57 1.30 26.23
C LEU A 301 -4.83 0.59 26.76
N PRO A 302 -5.87 1.33 27.18
CA PRO A 302 -7.00 0.75 27.91
C PRO A 302 -7.92 -0.14 27.06
N ARG A 303 -7.75 -0.09 25.74
CA ARG A 303 -8.61 -0.78 24.76
C ARG A 303 -7.88 -1.83 23.92
N LEU A 304 -6.59 -2.04 24.17
CA LEU A 304 -5.79 -2.96 23.38
C LEU A 304 -6.30 -4.40 23.60
N GLU A 305 -6.70 -5.03 22.51
CA GLU A 305 -7.24 -6.40 22.44
C GLU A 305 -6.27 -7.34 21.72
N VAL A 306 -5.54 -6.82 20.71
CA VAL A 306 -4.59 -7.59 19.89
C VAL A 306 -3.23 -6.89 19.84
N LEU A 307 -2.16 -7.65 20.07
CA LEU A 307 -0.77 -7.22 19.88
C LEU A 307 -0.11 -8.12 18.83
N VAL A 308 0.45 -7.54 17.78
CA VAL A 308 1.18 -8.26 16.73
C VAL A 308 2.66 -7.89 16.80
N LEU A 309 3.51 -8.90 16.92
CA LEU A 309 4.96 -8.80 17.04
C LEU A 309 5.61 -9.52 15.84
N PRO A 310 5.65 -8.86 14.66
CA PRO A 310 6.33 -9.42 13.50
C PRO A 310 7.81 -9.59 13.78
N LYS A 311 8.44 -10.53 13.06
CA LYS A 311 9.87 -10.80 13.25
C LYS A 311 10.70 -9.61 12.78
N GLU A 312 11.53 -9.08 13.68
CA GLU A 312 12.60 -8.16 13.31
C GLU A 312 13.87 -8.93 12.92
N ALA A 313 14.60 -8.42 11.93
CA ALA A 313 15.92 -8.91 11.60
C ALA A 313 16.89 -8.69 12.77
N GLY A 314 17.08 -9.72 13.60
CA GLY A 314 17.99 -9.71 14.75
C GLY A 314 17.37 -9.32 16.10
N GLY A 315 16.04 -9.20 16.18
CA GLY A 315 15.33 -9.01 17.45
C GLY A 315 15.27 -10.30 18.28
N LEU A 316 15.36 -10.20 19.60
CA LEU A 316 15.07 -11.33 20.50
C LEU A 316 13.55 -11.48 20.61
N MET A 317 13.05 -12.69 20.35
CA MET A 317 11.66 -13.05 20.62
C MET A 317 11.33 -12.82 22.11
N PRO A 318 10.15 -12.24 22.44
CA PRO A 318 9.71 -12.16 23.81
C PRO A 318 9.57 -13.56 24.42
N THR A 319 10.05 -13.72 25.64
CA THR A 319 9.84 -14.95 26.40
C THR A 319 8.36 -15.10 26.78
N MET A 320 7.92 -16.33 27.02
CA MET A 320 6.56 -16.59 27.52
C MET A 320 6.26 -15.85 28.82
N HIS A 321 7.27 -15.66 29.68
CA HIS A 321 7.12 -14.88 30.90
C HIS A 321 6.83 -13.40 30.62
N GLU A 322 7.49 -12.81 29.63
CA GLU A 322 7.26 -11.43 29.19
C GLU A 322 5.88 -11.28 28.54
N MET A 323 5.46 -12.22 27.69
CA MET A 323 4.11 -12.21 27.09
C MET A 323 3.01 -12.27 28.17
N ILE A 324 3.16 -13.14 29.17
CA ILE A 324 2.24 -13.19 30.32
C ILE A 324 2.26 -11.87 31.12
N LYS A 325 3.44 -11.27 31.33
CA LYS A 325 3.55 -9.97 32.03
C LYS A 325 2.80 -8.87 31.26
N VAL A 326 2.90 -8.86 29.93
CA VAL A 326 2.19 -7.89 29.08
C VAL A 326 0.69 -8.12 29.10
N ALA A 327 0.24 -9.36 28.87
CA ALA A 327 -1.18 -9.73 28.92
C ALA A 327 -1.81 -9.41 30.27
N THR A 328 -1.10 -9.64 31.37
CA THR A 328 -1.61 -9.30 32.71
C THR A 328 -1.63 -7.80 32.99
N SER A 329 -0.78 -7.01 32.34
CA SER A 329 -0.72 -5.55 32.50
C SER A 329 -1.76 -4.82 31.64
N CYS A 330 -2.22 -5.43 30.55
CA CYS A 330 -3.21 -4.87 29.63
C CYS A 330 -4.57 -5.53 29.87
N LYS A 331 -5.52 -4.80 30.49
CA LYS A 331 -6.78 -5.38 30.99
C LYS A 331 -7.70 -6.04 29.96
N LYS A 332 -7.46 -5.77 28.68
CA LYS A 332 -8.27 -6.23 27.55
C LYS A 332 -7.47 -7.05 26.54
N LEU A 333 -6.17 -7.24 26.76
CA LEU A 333 -5.33 -7.90 25.77
C LEU A 333 -5.65 -9.40 25.79
N GLU A 334 -6.29 -9.85 24.73
CA GLU A 334 -6.77 -11.21 24.57
C GLU A 334 -5.83 -12.03 23.68
N GLN A 335 -5.10 -11.36 22.77
CA GLN A 335 -4.29 -12.03 21.75
C GLN A 335 -2.93 -11.36 21.56
N ILE A 336 -1.88 -12.17 21.50
CA ILE A 336 -0.52 -11.76 21.11
C ILE A 336 -0.07 -12.68 19.98
N ASP A 337 0.06 -12.13 18.78
CA ASP A 337 0.57 -12.84 17.62
C ASP A 337 2.06 -12.54 17.44
N PHE A 338 2.86 -13.57 17.16
CA PHE A 338 4.30 -13.41 16.96
C PHE A 338 4.84 -14.41 15.94
N GLU A 339 5.89 -14.02 15.23
CA GLU A 339 6.54 -14.81 14.19
C GLU A 339 7.87 -15.39 14.69
N ASP A 340 8.06 -16.71 14.60
CA ASP A 340 9.24 -17.41 15.09
C ASP A 340 10.46 -17.37 14.13
N ASP A 341 11.56 -17.99 14.56
CA ASP A 341 12.80 -18.06 13.78
C ASP A 341 12.64 -18.74 12.42
N ASN A 342 11.62 -19.57 12.23
CA ASN A 342 11.30 -20.26 10.98
C ASN A 342 10.26 -19.52 10.13
N GLY A 343 9.83 -18.33 10.56
CA GLY A 343 8.77 -17.57 9.89
C GLY A 343 7.37 -18.10 10.18
N ARG A 344 7.23 -19.00 11.16
CA ARG A 344 5.91 -19.52 11.55
C ARG A 344 5.27 -18.60 12.55
N ILE A 345 3.97 -18.49 12.42
CA ILE A 345 3.18 -17.62 13.27
C ILE A 345 2.58 -18.42 14.41
N HIS A 346 2.66 -17.82 15.59
CA HIS A 346 2.03 -18.33 16.79
C HIS A 346 1.11 -17.26 17.34
N SER A 347 -0.07 -17.70 17.78
CA SER A 347 -1.01 -16.87 18.53
C SER A 347 -1.03 -17.32 19.98
N PHE A 348 -0.71 -16.39 20.87
CA PHE A 348 -0.86 -16.55 22.30
C PHE A 348 -2.18 -15.91 22.73
N GLU A 349 -3.12 -16.75 23.13
CA GLU A 349 -4.42 -16.32 23.63
C GLU A 349 -4.41 -16.29 25.16
N TYR A 350 -4.85 -15.18 25.74
CA TYR A 350 -4.91 -14.98 27.18
C TYR A 350 -6.34 -14.74 27.67
N CYS A 351 -6.92 -15.76 28.29
CA CYS A 351 -8.24 -15.65 28.88
C CYS A 351 -8.15 -15.02 30.28
N HIS A 352 -8.51 -13.73 30.40
CA HIS A 352 -8.45 -12.99 31.66
C HIS A 352 -9.25 -13.64 32.81
N SER A 353 -10.37 -14.33 32.53
CA SER A 353 -11.21 -14.96 33.55
C SER A 353 -10.58 -16.24 34.13
N SER A 354 -9.83 -16.99 33.32
CA SER A 354 -9.17 -18.24 33.74
C SER A 354 -7.70 -18.04 34.12
N LYS A 355 -7.09 -16.92 33.70
CA LYS A 355 -5.64 -16.66 33.78
C LYS A 355 -4.80 -17.80 33.17
N THR A 356 -5.36 -18.48 32.17
CA THR A 356 -4.67 -19.56 31.46
C THR A 356 -4.24 -19.09 30.07
N PRO A 357 -2.95 -19.25 29.72
CA PRO A 357 -2.48 -19.02 28.36
C PRO A 357 -2.75 -20.25 27.49
N GLN A 358 -3.10 -20.02 26.23
CA GLN A 358 -3.12 -21.03 25.17
C GLN A 358 -2.21 -20.56 24.03
N ILE A 359 -1.46 -21.49 23.43
CA ILE A 359 -0.63 -21.21 22.26
C ILE A 359 -1.14 -22.06 21.12
N ASN A 360 -1.58 -21.40 20.06
CA ASN A 360 -2.01 -22.00 18.82
C ASN A 360 -0.99 -21.62 17.73
N THR A 361 -0.55 -22.59 16.93
CA THR A 361 0.20 -22.28 15.71
C THR A 361 -0.81 -22.04 14.61
N LEU A 362 -0.75 -20.88 13.98
CA LEU A 362 -1.66 -20.49 12.91
C LEU A 362 -1.14 -21.03 11.57
N GLU A 363 -2.03 -21.38 10.65
CA GLU A 363 -1.64 -21.64 9.26
C GLU A 363 -1.28 -20.31 8.57
N GLU A 364 -0.31 -20.28 7.64
CA GLU A 364 0.18 -19.04 6.99
C GLU A 364 -0.96 -18.20 6.36
N SER A 365 -2.06 -18.84 5.96
CA SER A 365 -3.26 -18.19 5.41
C SER A 365 -4.11 -17.43 6.44
N GLU A 366 -3.92 -17.67 7.74
CA GLU A 366 -4.66 -16.99 8.82
C GLU A 366 -4.00 -15.68 9.26
N TRP A 367 -2.86 -15.32 8.63
CA TRP A 367 -2.04 -14.15 9.01
C TRP A 367 -2.16 -12.93 8.12
N TYR A 368 -3.12 -12.96 7.20
CA TYR A 368 -3.47 -11.80 6.40
C TYR A 368 -4.81 -11.28 6.91
N LEU A 369 -4.96 -9.95 6.96
CA LEU A 369 -6.19 -9.19 7.30
C LEU A 369 -6.26 -8.66 8.73
N TRP A 370 -5.53 -7.58 8.96
CA TRP A 370 -6.12 -6.38 9.60
C TRP A 370 -5.56 -5.08 9.00
N ILE A 371 -4.38 -5.13 8.36
CA ILE A 371 -3.73 -3.96 7.73
C ILE A 371 -3.33 -4.22 6.25
N ASN A 372 -3.63 -5.42 5.73
CA ASN A 372 -3.53 -5.75 4.30
C ASN A 372 -4.92 -5.88 3.62
N ASP A 373 -5.99 -5.38 4.25
CA ASP A 373 -7.32 -5.27 3.62
C ASP A 373 -7.24 -4.34 2.41
N HIS A 374 -6.82 -4.84 1.25
CA HIS A 374 -7.14 -4.31 -0.09
C HIS A 374 -7.03 -5.28 -1.26
N ASP A 375 -6.47 -6.48 -1.08
CA ASP A 375 -6.31 -7.39 -2.22
C ASP A 375 -7.51 -8.34 -2.44
N GLU A 376 -8.45 -8.41 -1.51
CA GLU A 376 -9.71 -9.16 -1.67
C GLU A 376 -10.91 -8.22 -1.47
N PHE A 377 -11.39 -7.62 -2.56
CA PHE A 377 -12.72 -7.01 -2.59
C PHE A 377 -13.74 -8.07 -2.98
N ASP A 378 -14.73 -8.25 -2.11
CA ASP A 378 -15.94 -9.05 -2.32
C ASP A 378 -16.54 -8.82 -3.73
N ASP A 379 -16.70 -9.91 -4.47
CA ASP A 379 -17.53 -10.00 -5.68
C ASP A 379 -19.01 -9.98 -5.27
N ASP A 380 -19.68 -8.86 -5.53
CA ASP A 380 -21.14 -8.79 -5.75
C ASP A 380 -21.45 -8.51 -7.23
#